data_AF-A0A2W7B4E0-F1
#
_entry.id   AF-A0A2W7B4E0-F1
#
_cell.length_a   1.000
_cell.length_b   1.000
_cell.length_c   1.000
_cell.angle_alpha   90.00
_cell.angle_beta   90.00
_cell.angle_gamma   90.00
#
_symmetry.space_group_name_H-M   'P 1'
#
loop_
_entity.id
_entity.type
_entity.pdbx_description
1 polymer ?
#
loop_
_entity_poly.entity_id
_entity_poly.type
_entity_poly.pdbx_seq_one_letter_code
_entity_poly.pdbx_strand_id
1 'polypeptide(L)' 'MQVQLELPDSVNIDSGYVKEALMAVLYSTGKLSAHQACQILNMTRRSFDEMLPHYGFSALVDSDDNLDIELSA' A
#
# COMPACT_ATOMS: atom_id res chain seq x y z
N MET A 1 13.33 -7.38 10.20
CA MET A 1 12.17 -8.27 10.36
C MET A 1 11.85 -8.86 9.01
N GLN A 2 11.63 -10.18 8.90
CA GLN A 2 11.34 -10.86 7.64
C GLN A 2 9.92 -11.45 7.72
N VAL A 3 9.06 -11.09 6.77
CA VAL A 3 7.70 -11.63 6.65
C VAL A 3 7.71 -12.60 5.47
N GLN A 4 7.15 -13.80 5.65
CA GLN A 4 6.99 -14.80 4.60
C GLN A 4 5.49 -14.99 4.31
N LEU A 5 5.14 -15.09 3.03
CA LEU A 5 3.79 -15.33 2.56
C LEU A 5 3.80 -16.58 1.69
N GLU A 6 3.01 -17.58 2.07
CA GLU A 6 2.82 -18.80 1.28
C GLU A 6 1.52 -18.70 0.49
N LEU A 7 1.60 -18.93 -0.82
CA LEU A 7 0.46 -18.94 -1.73
C LEU A 7 0.35 -20.33 -2.37
N PRO A 8 -0.87 -20.81 -2.66
CA PRO A 8 -1.04 -22.04 -3.43
C PRO A 8 -0.48 -21.88 -4.86
N ASP A 9 0.15 -22.93 -5.41
CA ASP A 9 0.71 -22.91 -6.78
C ASP A 9 -0.34 -22.60 -7.87
N SER A 10 -1.62 -22.85 -7.59
CA SER A 10 -2.73 -22.52 -8.50
C SER A 10 -2.93 -21.01 -8.68
N VAL A 11 -2.35 -20.20 -7.80
CA VAL A 11 -2.49 -18.75 -7.79
C VAL A 11 -1.40 -18.15 -8.66
N ASN A 12 -1.68 -18.01 -9.96
CA ASN A 12 -0.79 -17.36 -10.92
C ASN A 12 -0.86 -15.82 -10.75
N ILE A 13 -0.20 -15.29 -9.73
CA ILE A 13 -0.16 -13.86 -9.41
C ILE A 13 1.27 -13.33 -9.56
N ASP A 14 1.38 -12.14 -10.13
CA ASP A 14 2.65 -11.42 -10.22
C ASP A 14 3.11 -10.88 -8.86
N SER A 15 4.41 -10.98 -8.60
CA SER A 15 5.02 -10.48 -7.36
C SER A 15 4.83 -8.97 -7.15
N GLY A 16 4.78 -8.19 -8.24
CA GLY A 16 4.48 -6.76 -8.21
C GLY A 16 3.06 -6.50 -7.72
N TYR A 17 2.09 -7.26 -8.22
CA TYR A 17 0.70 -7.18 -7.75
C TYR A 17 0.58 -7.41 -6.24
N VAL A 18 1.26 -8.44 -5.71
CA VAL A 18 1.25 -8.73 -4.26
C VAL A 18 1.84 -7.58 -3.47
N LYS A 19 2.96 -7.02 -3.95
CA LYS A 19 3.65 -5.91 -3.30
C LYS A 19 2.78 -4.65 -3.27
N GLU A 20 2.16 -4.30 -4.39
CA GLU A 20 1.24 -3.16 -4.50
C GLU A 20 0.02 -3.33 -3.60
N ALA A 21 -0.63 -4.50 -3.65
CA ALA A 21 -1.77 -4.83 -2.79
C ALA A 21 -1.42 -4.68 -1.30
N LEU A 22 -0.27 -5.22 -0.88
CA LEU A 22 0.17 -5.14 0.51
C LEU A 22 0.40 -3.70 0.96
N MET A 23 1.04 -2.87 0.12
CA MET A 23 1.27 -1.46 0.44
C MET A 23 -0.04 -0.67 0.50
N ALA A 24 -0.97 -0.95 -0.40
CA ALA A 24 -2.29 -0.31 -0.40
C ALA A 24 -3.08 -0.63 0.89
N VAL A 25 -3.05 -1.90 1.34
CA VAL A 25 -3.68 -2.34 2.60
C VAL A 25 -3.03 -1.69 3.82
N LEU A 26 -1.70 -1.68 3.88
CA LEU A 26 -1.01 -1.11 5.03
C LEU A 26 -1.20 0.42 5.08
N TYR A 27 -1.28 1.10 3.93
CA TYR A 27 -1.57 2.53 3.88
C TYR A 27 -3.00 2.81 4.36
N SER A 28 -3.99 2.09 3.82
CA SER A 28 -5.40 2.30 4.19
C SER A 28 -5.70 1.96 5.65
N THR A 29 -4.87 1.14 6.29
CA THR A 29 -4.97 0.79 7.71
C THR A 29 -4.07 1.63 8.62
N GLY A 30 -3.45 2.70 8.11
CA GLY A 30 -2.59 3.59 8.90
C GLY A 30 -1.41 2.84 9.52
N LYS A 31 -0.77 1.93 8.77
CA LYS A 31 0.46 1.23 9.20
C LYS A 31 1.71 1.74 8.49
N LEU A 32 1.54 2.40 7.34
CA LEU A 32 2.58 3.21 6.72
C LEU A 32 1.99 4.48 6.10
N SER A 33 2.82 5.51 5.98
CA SER A 33 2.47 6.68 5.18
C SER A 33 2.55 6.37 3.70
N ALA A 34 1.82 7.12 2.88
CA ALA A 34 1.96 7.08 1.44
C ALA A 34 3.37 7.52 1.00
N HIS A 35 4.08 8.35 1.76
CA HIS A 35 5.50 8.62 1.48
C HIS A 35 6.33 7.33 1.54
N GLN A 36 6.20 6.56 2.62
CA GLN A 36 6.87 5.26 2.77
C GLN A 36 6.43 4.28 1.68
N ALA A 37 5.14 4.27 1.32
CA ALA A 37 4.60 3.38 0.29
C ALA A 37 5.22 3.70 -1.08
N CYS A 38 5.27 4.98 -1.44
CA CYS A 38 5.91 5.47 -2.66
C CYS A 38 7.40 5.11 -2.73
N GLN A 39 8.13 5.22 -1.61
CA GLN A 39 9.54 4.83 -1.55
C GLN A 39 9.71 3.32 -1.79
N ILE A 40 8.90 2.48 -1.14
CA ILE A 40 8.98 1.02 -1.27
C ILE A 40 8.64 0.55 -2.69
N LEU A 41 7.64 1.19 -3.30
CA LEU A 41 7.17 0.86 -4.64
C LEU A 41 7.93 1.59 -5.75
N ASN A 42 8.83 2.52 -5.40
CA ASN A 42 9.55 3.38 -6.34
C ASN A 42 8.60 4.09 -7.33
N MET A 43 7.57 4.73 -6.80
CA MET A 43 6.58 5.46 -7.58
C MET A 43 6.32 6.85 -6.99
N THR A 44 5.79 7.74 -7.81
CA THR A 44 5.40 9.08 -7.35
C THR A 44 4.13 9.03 -6.51
N ARG A 45 3.87 10.08 -5.71
CA ARG A 45 2.62 10.19 -4.94
C ARG A 45 1.39 10.08 -5.83
N ARG A 46 1.40 10.79 -6.97
CA ARG A 46 0.31 10.75 -7.95
C ARG A 46 0.08 9.33 -8.48
N SER A 47 1.14 8.61 -8.84
CA SER A 47 1.04 7.24 -9.34
C SER A 47 0.50 6.28 -8.28
N PHE A 48 0.86 6.50 -7.01
CA PHE A 48 0.33 5.73 -5.89
C PHE A 48 -1.17 5.99 -5.71
N ASP A 49 -1.59 7.26 -5.71
CA ASP A 49 -3.00 7.62 -5.59
C ASP A 49 -3.85 7.07 -6.75
N GLU A 50 -3.30 7.03 -7.97
CA GLU A 50 -3.94 6.41 -9.15
C GLU A 50 -3.99 4.87 -9.06
N MET A 51 -3.09 4.25 -8.31
CA MET A 51 -3.02 2.79 -8.11
C MET A 51 -4.02 2.29 -7.06
N LEU A 52 -4.26 3.05 -5.99
CA LEU A 52 -5.12 2.65 -4.86
C LEU A 52 -6.52 2.12 -5.28
N PRO A 53 -7.25 2.75 -6.23
CA PRO A 53 -8.55 2.26 -6.66
C PRO A 53 -8.53 0.86 -7.28
N HIS A 54 -7.41 0.44 -7.89
CA HIS A 54 -7.26 -0.91 -8.43
C HIS A 54 -7.31 -2.00 -7.35
N TYR A 55 -7.06 -1.61 -6.10
CA TYR A 55 -7.09 -2.48 -4.92
C TYR A 55 -8.27 -2.19 -3.99
N GLY A 56 -9.21 -1.35 -4.42
CA GLY A 56 -10.43 -1.02 -3.66
C GLY A 56 -10.24 0.06 -2.59
N PHE A 57 -9.15 0.83 -2.64
CA PHE A 57 -8.88 1.91 -1.70
C PHE A 57 -9.01 3.28 -2.36
N SER A 58 -9.33 4.31 -1.58
CA SER A 58 -9.33 5.70 -2.01
C SER A 58 -8.08 6.40 -1.51
N ALA A 59 -7.55 7.34 -2.30
CA ALA A 59 -6.46 8.22 -1.88
C ALA A 59 -6.87 9.11 -0.70
N LEU A 60 -8.16 9.42 -0.60
CA LEU A 60 -8.77 10.08 0.55
C LEU A 60 -9.10 9.01 1.59
N VAL A 61 -8.33 8.99 2.68
CA VAL A 61 -8.55 8.07 3.81
C VAL A 61 -9.08 8.87 4.99
N ASP A 62 -10.30 8.55 5.39
CA ASP A 62 -11.10 9.22 6.43
C ASP A 62 -10.81 8.64 7.84
N SER A 63 -9.56 8.54 8.26
CA SER A 63 -9.24 7.95 9.56
C SER A 63 -8.11 8.69 10.26
N ASP A 64 -8.32 9.00 11.54
CA ASP A 64 -7.39 9.75 12.40
C ASP A 64 -5.99 9.11 12.41
N ASP A 65 -5.92 7.77 12.42
CA ASP A 65 -4.67 7.01 12.36
C ASP A 65 -3.84 7.32 11.10
N ASN A 66 -4.50 7.53 9.96
CA ASN A 66 -3.80 7.85 8.71
C ASN A 66 -3.39 9.31 8.65
N LEU A 67 -4.18 10.20 9.27
CA LEU A 67 -3.85 11.62 9.37
C LEU A 67 -2.58 11.84 10.20
N ASP A 68 -2.46 11.20 11.36
CA ASP A 68 -1.28 11.34 12.23
C ASP A 68 0.01 10.85 11.56
N ILE A 69 -0.09 9.77 10.79
CA ILE A 69 1.04 9.20 10.05
C ILE A 69 1.45 10.08 8.88
N GLU A 70 0.51 10.67 8.14
CA GLU A 70 0.83 11.61 7.05
C GLU A 70 1.39 12.95 7.58
N LEU A 71 0.93 13.42 8.74
CA LEU A 71 1.43 14.66 9.36
C LEU A 71 2.84 14.52 9.96
N SER A 72 3.25 13.30 10.29
CA SER A 72 4.56 13.01 10.89
C SER A 72 5.61 12.49 9.92
N ALA A 73 5.23 12.24 8.65
CA ALA A 73 6.09 11.70 7.60
C ALA A 73 6.99 12.74 6.91
#